data_AF-A0A962LPK2-F1
#
_entry.id   AF-A0A962LPK2-F1
#
_cell.length_a   1.000
_cell.length_b   1.000
_cell.length_c   1.000
_cell.angle_alpha   90.00
_cell.angle_beta   90.00
_cell.angle_gamma   90.00
#
_symmetry.space_group_name_H-M   'P 1'
#
loop_
_entity.id
_entity.type
_entity.pdbx_description
1 polymer ?
#
loop_
_entity_poly.entity_id
_entity_poly.type
_entity_poly.pdbx_seq_one_letter_code
_entity_poly.pdbx_strand_id
1 'polypeptide(L)'
;MLRIRSLALVFIVSGMAVPALAQEMRCGNRLISGDQIHPLLKEQILQECGEPTSKDYDRWFYEEQGKILVFNGNDELDHIEDAATPE
;
A
#
# COMPACT_ATOMS: atom_id res chain seq x y z
N MET A 1 39.72 -36.62 26.91
CA MET A 1 39.60 -35.15 27.03
C MET A 1 38.95 -34.61 25.76
N LEU A 2 37.69 -34.20 25.80
CA LEU A 2 37.01 -33.55 24.66
C LEU A 2 36.48 -32.20 25.14
N ARG A 3 37.17 -31.11 24.76
CA ARG A 3 36.80 -29.73 25.08
C ARG A 3 35.76 -29.25 24.07
N ILE A 4 34.48 -29.35 24.42
CA ILE A 4 33.40 -28.75 23.65
C ILE A 4 33.28 -27.29 24.07
N ARG A 5 33.78 -26.38 23.23
CA ARG A 5 33.49 -24.94 23.31
C ARG A 5 32.26 -24.69 22.42
N SER A 6 31.06 -24.77 23.00
CA SER A 6 29.85 -24.40 22.28
C SER A 6 29.69 -22.88 22.30
N LEU A 7 29.83 -22.28 21.11
CA LEU A 7 29.52 -20.88 20.82
C LEU A 7 28.07 -20.57 21.22
N ALA A 8 27.85 -19.48 21.95
CA ALA A 8 26.54 -18.89 22.12
C ALA A 8 26.09 -18.25 20.80
N LEU A 9 25.06 -18.83 20.17
CA LEU A 9 24.36 -18.23 19.03
C LEU A 9 23.45 -17.11 19.55
N VAL A 10 23.88 -15.86 19.36
CA VAL A 10 23.04 -14.68 19.56
C VAL A 10 22.23 -14.47 18.29
N PHE A 11 20.94 -14.80 18.33
CA PHE A 11 19.99 -14.43 17.27
C PHE A 11 19.55 -12.98 17.52
N ILE A 12 20.18 -12.04 16.83
CA ILE A 12 19.66 -10.66 16.74
C ILE A 12 18.63 -10.66 15.61
N VAL A 13 17.35 -10.80 15.95
CA VAL A 13 16.26 -10.55 15.00
C VAL A 13 15.98 -9.05 15.02
N SER A 14 16.73 -8.29 14.22
CA SER A 14 16.40 -6.90 13.90
C SER A 14 15.30 -6.90 12.84
N GLY A 15 14.03 -7.05 13.27
CA GLY A 15 12.89 -6.83 12.40
C GLY A 15 12.65 -5.34 12.22
N MET A 16 13.11 -4.76 11.11
CA MET A 16 12.69 -3.42 10.72
C MET A 16 11.23 -3.50 10.24
N ALA A 17 10.30 -2.97 11.03
CA ALA A 17 8.92 -2.80 10.61
C ALA A 17 8.86 -1.68 9.57
N VAL A 18 8.65 -2.04 8.31
CA VAL A 18 8.33 -1.09 7.24
C VAL A 18 6.92 -0.55 7.52
N PRO A 19 6.65 0.76 7.42
CA PRO A 19 5.36 1.31 7.81
C PRO A 19 4.29 0.88 6.81
N ALA A 20 3.25 0.19 7.30
CA ALA A 20 2.09 -0.28 6.54
C ALA A 20 1.12 0.85 6.09
N LEU A 21 1.61 2.09 5.99
CA LEU A 21 0.77 3.28 5.80
C LEU A 21 0.65 3.74 4.34
N ALA A 22 1.45 3.18 3.42
CA ALA A 22 1.39 3.53 2.00
C ALA A 22 0.15 2.95 1.30
N GLN A 23 -0.43 1.86 1.85
CA GLN A 23 -1.57 1.16 1.27
C GLN A 23 -2.95 1.77 1.58
N GLU A 24 -3.03 2.95 2.19
CA GLU A 24 -4.31 3.57 2.56
C GLU A 24 -4.49 4.96 1.94
N MET A 25 -5.73 5.28 1.55
CA MET A 25 -6.11 6.62 1.09
C MET A 25 -7.40 7.07 1.76
N ARG A 26 -7.46 8.33 2.18
CA ARG A 26 -8.66 8.93 2.79
C ARG A 26 -9.48 9.67 1.74
N CYS A 27 -10.73 9.24 1.58
CA CYS A 27 -11.74 9.84 0.72
C CYS A 27 -12.84 10.46 1.58
N GLY A 28 -12.68 11.76 1.89
CA GLY A 28 -13.56 12.45 2.83
C GLY A 28 -13.53 11.82 4.24
N ASN A 29 -14.62 11.17 4.63
CA ASN A 29 -14.74 10.47 5.91
C ASN A 29 -14.50 8.96 5.82
N ARG A 30 -14.23 8.43 4.62
CA ARG A 30 -13.93 7.01 4.41
C ARG A 30 -12.43 6.80 4.21
N LEU A 31 -11.93 5.69 4.72
CA LEU A 31 -10.58 5.20 4.47
C LEU A 31 -10.70 3.98 3.55
N ILE A 32 -9.99 3.99 2.43
CA ILE A 32 -9.85 2.84 1.55
C ILE A 32 -8.45 2.25 1.74
N SER A 33 -8.34 0.92 1.59
CA SER A 33 -7.07 0.21 1.70
C SER A 33 -6.86 -0.73 0.53
N GLY A 34 -5.63 -0.81 0.03
CA GLY A 34 -5.19 -1.76 -0.99
C GLY A 34 -5.07 -3.20 -0.48
N ASP A 35 -4.94 -3.41 0.84
CA ASP A 35 -4.70 -4.74 1.42
C ASP A 35 -5.98 -5.48 1.83
N GLN A 36 -7.14 -5.09 1.29
CA GLN A 36 -8.43 -5.67 1.67
C GLN A 36 -8.65 -7.06 1.08
N ILE A 37 -9.25 -7.97 1.86
CA ILE A 37 -9.63 -9.33 1.41
C ILE A 37 -10.60 -9.28 0.21
N HIS A 38 -11.47 -8.26 0.17
CA HIS A 38 -12.33 -7.98 -0.96
C HIS A 38 -11.90 -6.65 -1.59
N PRO A 39 -11.19 -6.70 -2.73
CA PRO A 39 -10.76 -5.50 -3.45
C PRO A 39 -11.93 -4.60 -3.83
N LEU A 40 -11.71 -3.29 -3.78
CA LEU A 40 -12.68 -2.32 -4.27
C LEU A 40 -12.63 -2.24 -5.79
N LEU A 41 -13.78 -2.13 -6.45
CA LEU A 41 -13.85 -1.91 -7.89
C LEU A 41 -13.66 -0.42 -8.23
N LYS A 42 -13.16 -0.12 -9.43
CA LYS A 42 -13.06 1.26 -9.97
C LYS A 42 -14.34 2.08 -9.75
N GLU A 43 -15.50 1.50 -10.03
CA GLU A 43 -16.81 2.16 -9.86
C GLU A 43 -17.08 2.53 -8.38
N GLN A 44 -16.75 1.65 -7.44
CA GLN A 44 -16.93 1.92 -6.02
C GLN A 44 -16.00 3.06 -5.57
N ILE A 45 -14.77 3.07 -6.07
CA ILE A 45 -13.80 4.12 -5.77
C ILE A 45 -14.27 5.46 -6.35
N LEU A 46 -14.84 5.51 -7.55
CA LEU A 46 -15.42 6.74 -8.08
C LEU A 46 -16.58 7.26 -7.22
N GLN A 47 -17.43 6.35 -6.71
CA GLN A 47 -18.53 6.72 -5.82
C GLN A 47 -18.04 7.24 -4.46
N GLU A 48 -16.93 6.71 -3.95
CA GLU A 48 -16.40 7.02 -2.62
C GLU A 48 -15.42 8.19 -2.60
N CYS A 49 -14.59 8.31 -3.63
CA CYS A 49 -13.45 9.23 -3.72
C CYS A 49 -13.63 10.29 -4.82
N GLY A 50 -14.61 10.11 -5.72
CA GLY A 50 -14.76 10.96 -6.90
C GLY A 50 -13.77 10.61 -8.01
N GLU A 51 -13.81 11.42 -9.07
CA GLU A 51 -12.89 11.29 -10.21
C GLU A 51 -11.45 11.61 -9.78
N PRO A 52 -10.46 10.78 -10.15
CA PRO A 52 -9.05 11.09 -9.93
C PRO A 52 -8.65 12.32 -10.77
N THR A 53 -7.60 13.00 -10.32
CA THR A 53 -7.01 14.14 -11.04
C THR A 53 -6.57 13.75 -12.45
N SER A 54 -5.98 12.56 -12.59
CA SER A 54 -5.64 11.98 -13.88
C SER A 54 -5.70 10.44 -13.86
N LYS A 55 -5.79 9.83 -15.04
CA LYS A 55 -5.82 8.37 -15.24
C LYS A 55 -4.79 8.01 -16.30
N ASP A 56 -3.96 7.02 -16.00
CA ASP A 56 -3.03 6.39 -16.94
C ASP A 56 -3.28 4.88 -16.92
N TYR A 57 -4.04 4.37 -17.89
CA TYR A 57 -4.48 2.98 -17.95
C TYR A 57 -5.12 2.48 -16.63
N ASP A 58 -4.37 1.66 -15.90
CA ASP A 58 -4.70 1.02 -14.63
C ASP A 58 -4.21 1.80 -13.41
N ARG A 59 -3.63 2.99 -13.60
CA ARG A 59 -3.12 3.86 -12.55
C ARG A 59 -3.95 5.14 -12.47
N TRP A 60 -4.53 5.40 -11.31
CA TRP A 60 -5.33 6.59 -11.06
C TRP A 60 -4.64 7.49 -10.05
N PHE A 61 -4.49 8.76 -10.38
CA PHE A 61 -3.72 9.72 -9.60
C PHE A 61 -4.65 10.65 -8.83
N TYR A 62 -4.56 10.59 -7.51
CA TYR A 62 -5.28 11.45 -6.57
C TYR A 62 -4.27 12.43 -5.97
N GLU A 63 -3.99 13.51 -6.70
CA GLU A 63 -2.89 14.45 -6.40
C GLU A 63 -3.10 15.18 -5.07
N GLU A 64 -4.34 15.56 -4.73
CA GLU A 64 -4.66 16.20 -3.45
C GLU A 64 -4.32 15.31 -2.25
N GLN A 65 -4.46 14.00 -2.41
CA GLN A 65 -4.16 12.99 -1.40
C GLN A 65 -2.70 12.51 -1.48
N GLY A 66 -1.98 12.85 -2.56
CA GLY A 66 -0.63 12.34 -2.83
C GLY A 66 -0.61 10.82 -2.98
N LYS A 67 -1.62 10.25 -3.64
CA LYS A 67 -1.78 8.79 -3.75
C LYS A 67 -2.00 8.37 -5.21
N ILE A 68 -1.53 7.16 -5.52
CA ILE A 68 -1.76 6.49 -6.79
C ILE A 68 -2.46 5.17 -6.50
N LEU A 69 -3.63 4.97 -7.08
CA LEU A 69 -4.36 3.72 -7.01
C LEU A 69 -4.01 2.87 -8.24
N VAL A 70 -3.59 1.64 -8.02
CA VAL A 70 -3.25 0.70 -9.08
C VAL A 70 -4.30 -0.41 -9.14
N PHE A 71 -4.82 -0.66 -10.33
CA PHE A 71 -5.86 -1.64 -10.57
C PHE A 71 -5.33 -2.85 -11.32
N ASN A 72 -5.92 -4.01 -11.09
CA ASN A 72 -5.63 -5.20 -11.88
C ASN A 72 -6.48 -5.23 -13.18
N GLY A 73 -6.31 -6.28 -13.99
CA GLY A 73 -7.04 -6.47 -15.25
C GLY A 73 -8.55 -6.71 -15.12
N ASN A 74 -9.08 -6.86 -13.91
CA ASN A 74 -10.51 -7.02 -13.61
C ASN A 74 -11.15 -5.73 -13.06
N ASP A 75 -10.44 -4.59 -13.14
CA ASP A 75 -10.86 -3.31 -12.57
C ASP A 75 -11.00 -3.29 -11.03
N GLU A 76 -10.32 -4.22 -10.36
CA GLU A 76 -10.20 -4.29 -8.89
C GLU A 76 -8.94 -3.56 -8.41
N LEU A 77 -9.03 -2.88 -7.28
CA LEU A 77 -7.90 -2.22 -6.62
C LEU A 77 -6.90 -3.26 -6.15
N ASP A 78 -5.71 -3.24 -6.74
CA ASP A 78 -4.62 -4.15 -6.41
C ASP A 78 -3.80 -3.62 -5.23
N HIS A 79 -3.33 -2.37 -5.33
CA HIS A 79 -2.62 -1.70 -4.24
C HIS A 79 -2.68 -0.17 -4.37
N ILE A 80 -2.26 0.50 -3.30
CA ILE A 80 -2.12 1.97 -3.24
C ILE A 80 -0.63 2.30 -3.06
N GLU A 81 -0.14 3.26 -3.83
CA GLU A 81 1.20 3.81 -3.75
C GLU A 81 1.16 5.27 -3.28
N ASP A 82 2.24 5.72 -2.64
CA ASP A 82 2.48 7.15 -2.43
C ASP A 82 2.94 7.80 -3.73
N ALA A 83 2.30 8.90 -4.12
CA ALA A 83 2.85 9.74 -5.17
C ALA A 83 4.15 10.34 -4.64
N ALA A 84 5.27 10.08 -5.33
CA ALA A 84 6.57 10.60 -4.91
C ALA A 84 6.49 12.11 -4.68
N THR A 85 6.77 12.57 -3.47
CA THR A 85 6.95 14.00 -3.19
C THR A 85 8.16 14.49 -3.97
N PRO A 86 8.05 15.56 -4.77
CA PRO A 86 9.24 16.27 -5.23
C PRO A 86 10.00 16.74 -3.99
N GLU A 87 11.25 16.29 -3.83
CA GLU A 87 12.17 16.77 -2.77
C GLU A 87 12.45 18.27 -2.90
#